data_AF-A0AAN6XX63-F1
#
_entry.id   AF-A0AAN6XX63-F1
#
_cell.length_a   1.000
_cell.length_b   1.000
_cell.length_c   1.000
_cell.angle_alpha   90.00
_cell.angle_beta   90.00
_cell.angle_gamma   90.00
#
_symmetry.space_group_name_H-M   'P 1'
#
loop_
_entity.id
_entity.type
_entity.pdbx_description
1 polymer ?
#
loop_
_entity_poly.entity_id
_entity_poly.type
_entity_poly.pdbx_seq_one_letter_code
_entity_poly.pdbx_strand_id
1 'polypeptide(L)'
;MKFTSGLALFGALASAQVIIIPTGPVKGPNTLVFKEIGGVPNNECLTFTNNGNIVNAACANTHADRQVTPGKILGTDVLIVQRSFVSQFRPDLVGKTSCVAFNGTSFLADDCARKDILFARFDVGNGRIVSNGHFACLSGHDSKAQVLTDVNGLRCSQFTVTAVAPTRP
;
A
#
# COMPACT_ATOMS: atom_id res chain seq x y z
N MET A 1 -42.62 54.81 30.61
CA MET A 1 -41.83 53.56 30.82
C MET A 1 -41.87 52.80 29.49
N LYS A 2 -40.75 52.71 28.76
CA LYS A 2 -39.85 51.52 28.66
C LYS A 2 -40.54 50.37 27.88
N PHE A 3 -40.05 49.75 26.79
CA PHE A 3 -38.70 49.48 26.28
C PHE A 3 -38.71 49.25 24.75
N THR A 4 -37.64 49.64 24.07
CA THR A 4 -37.31 49.26 22.69
C THR A 4 -36.35 48.07 22.74
N SER A 5 -36.73 46.92 22.14
CA SER A 5 -35.89 45.72 22.09
C SER A 5 -35.11 45.67 20.78
N GLY A 6 -33.79 45.83 20.85
CA GLY A 6 -32.87 45.63 19.74
C GLY A 6 -32.42 44.17 19.65
N LEU A 7 -32.67 43.55 18.50
CA LEU A 7 -32.21 42.20 18.17
C LEU A 7 -30.79 42.29 17.58
N ALA A 8 -29.77 41.87 18.34
CA ALA A 8 -28.40 41.80 17.85
C ALA A 8 -28.18 40.46 17.11
N LEU A 9 -27.94 40.52 15.81
CA LEU A 9 -27.44 39.38 15.03
C LEU A 9 -25.93 39.21 15.29
N PHE A 10 -25.56 38.11 15.94
CA PHE A 10 -24.17 37.65 15.96
C PHE A 10 -23.87 36.90 14.66
N GLY A 11 -23.11 37.52 13.76
CA GLY A 11 -22.57 36.85 12.58
C GLY A 11 -21.41 35.93 12.97
N ALA A 12 -21.61 34.61 12.80
CA ALA A 12 -20.55 33.63 12.96
C ALA A 12 -19.67 33.61 11.69
N LEU A 13 -18.44 34.10 11.80
CA LEU A 13 -17.42 33.96 10.75
C LEU A 13 -16.88 32.51 10.80
N ALA A 14 -17.34 31.65 9.89
CA ALA A 14 -16.75 30.34 9.69
C ALA A 14 -15.38 30.49 9.01
N SER A 15 -14.30 30.23 9.74
CA SER A 15 -12.95 30.16 9.18
C SER A 15 -12.82 28.89 8.33
N ALA A 16 -12.72 29.04 7.01
CA ALA A 16 -12.42 27.93 6.11
C ALA A 16 -10.98 27.44 6.39
N GLN A 17 -10.85 26.26 7.01
CA GLN A 17 -9.55 25.63 7.16
C GLN A 17 -9.11 25.08 5.80
N VAL A 18 -7.98 25.59 5.30
CA VAL A 18 -7.31 25.05 4.11
C VAL A 18 -6.75 23.68 4.48
N ILE A 19 -7.37 22.62 3.98
CA ILE A 19 -6.87 21.25 4.13
C ILE A 19 -5.64 21.13 3.22
N ILE A 20 -4.45 21.17 3.80
CA ILE A 20 -3.21 20.85 3.08
C ILE A 20 -3.17 19.33 2.92
N ILE A 21 -3.52 18.83 1.74
CA ILE A 21 -3.35 17.41 1.40
C ILE A 21 -1.86 17.21 1.07
N PRO A 22 -1.11 16.37 1.81
CA PRO A 22 0.27 16.06 1.48
C PRO A 22 0.34 15.51 0.05
N THR A 23 1.27 16.03 -0.74
CA THR A 23 1.47 15.61 -2.15
C THR A 23 2.21 14.28 -2.28
N GLY A 24 2.76 13.75 -1.17
CA GLY A 24 3.46 12.47 -1.11
C GLY A 24 2.73 11.39 -0.31
N PRO A 25 3.27 10.16 -0.28
CA PRO A 25 2.64 9.05 0.44
C PRO A 25 2.57 9.32 1.95
N VAL A 26 1.37 9.28 2.50
CA VAL A 26 1.11 9.31 3.94
C VAL A 26 1.04 7.87 4.44
N LYS A 27 2.05 7.46 5.21
CA LYS A 27 2.10 6.12 5.82
C LYS A 27 1.09 6.01 6.97
N GLY A 28 0.44 4.86 7.06
CA GLY A 28 -0.34 4.47 8.24
C GLY A 28 0.57 4.18 9.46
N PRO A 29 -0.04 3.98 10.64
CA PRO A 29 0.70 3.87 11.90
C PRO A 29 1.48 2.56 12.04
N ASN A 30 1.05 1.50 11.36
CA ASN A 30 1.64 0.17 11.44
C ASN A 30 2.12 -0.29 10.07
N THR A 31 3.17 -1.11 10.06
CA THR A 31 3.55 -1.87 8.88
C THR A 31 3.07 -3.31 9.03
N LEU A 32 2.78 -3.96 7.91
CA LEU A 32 2.18 -5.28 7.86
C LEU A 32 3.15 -6.27 7.21
N VAL A 33 3.22 -7.46 7.79
CA VAL A 33 3.78 -8.65 7.16
C VAL A 33 2.61 -9.48 6.64
N PHE A 34 2.58 -9.65 5.32
CA PHE A 34 1.52 -10.38 4.62
C PHE A 34 1.91 -11.85 4.48
N LYS A 35 1.12 -12.75 5.07
CA LYS A 35 1.29 -14.19 4.96
C LYS A 35 0.17 -14.77 4.10
N GLU A 36 0.54 -15.32 2.95
CA GLU A 36 -0.38 -15.97 2.02
C GLU A 36 -0.98 -17.25 2.62
N ILE A 37 -2.30 -17.37 2.55
CA ILE A 37 -3.02 -18.56 2.98
C ILE A 37 -2.88 -19.62 1.89
N GLY A 38 -2.36 -20.80 2.25
CA GLY A 38 -2.03 -21.84 1.27
C GLY A 38 -0.76 -21.53 0.46
N GLY A 39 0.09 -20.60 0.93
CA GLY A 39 1.40 -20.31 0.36
C GLY A 39 2.37 -21.50 0.44
N VAL A 40 3.56 -21.35 -0.16
CA VAL A 40 4.62 -22.38 -0.11
C VAL A 40 5.02 -22.64 1.35
N PRO A 41 5.03 -23.88 1.85
CA PRO A 41 5.45 -24.17 3.22
C PRO A 41 6.82 -23.58 3.56
N ASN A 42 6.91 -22.89 4.70
CA ASN A 42 8.08 -22.12 5.17
C ASN A 42 8.44 -20.91 4.31
N ASN A 43 7.67 -20.63 3.27
CA ASN A 43 7.83 -19.53 2.34
C ASN A 43 6.48 -18.91 1.99
N GLU A 44 5.72 -18.48 2.99
CA GLU A 44 4.36 -17.98 2.80
C GLU A 44 4.27 -16.44 2.81
N CYS A 45 5.32 -15.75 3.26
CA CYS A 45 5.26 -14.30 3.44
C CYS A 45 5.72 -13.53 2.20
N LEU A 46 4.94 -12.51 1.84
CA LEU A 46 5.25 -11.61 0.75
C LEU A 46 6.60 -10.91 0.99
N THR A 47 7.40 -10.84 -0.06
CA THR A 47 8.60 -10.02 -0.11
C THR A 47 8.83 -9.46 -1.50
N PHE A 48 9.85 -8.61 -1.60
CA PHE A 48 10.25 -7.98 -2.83
C PHE A 48 11.70 -8.39 -3.11
N THR A 49 11.94 -8.91 -4.30
CA THR A 49 13.30 -9.10 -4.82
C THR A 49 13.98 -7.75 -5.05
N ASN A 50 15.30 -7.74 -5.27
CA ASN A 50 16.01 -6.52 -5.61
C ASN A 50 15.54 -5.88 -6.92
N ASN A 51 14.95 -6.66 -7.84
CA ASN A 51 14.33 -6.16 -9.06
C ASN A 51 12.92 -5.58 -8.83
N GLY A 52 12.38 -5.67 -7.61
CA GLY A 52 11.04 -5.22 -7.26
C GLY A 52 9.93 -6.22 -7.57
N ASN A 53 10.23 -7.41 -8.08
CA ASN A 53 9.24 -8.49 -8.22
C ASN A 53 8.77 -8.95 -6.84
N ILE A 54 7.50 -9.30 -6.75
CA ILE A 54 6.89 -9.86 -5.55
C ILE A 54 7.06 -11.37 -5.55
N VAL A 55 7.58 -11.91 -4.45
CA VAL A 55 7.75 -13.37 -4.25
C VAL A 55 7.29 -13.75 -2.85
N ASN A 56 6.94 -15.00 -2.61
CA ASN A 56 6.86 -15.51 -1.25
C ASN A 56 8.25 -15.94 -0.76
N ALA A 57 8.50 -15.78 0.54
CA ALA A 57 9.58 -16.46 1.24
C ALA A 57 9.30 -16.51 2.74
N ALA A 58 10.25 -17.01 3.54
CA ALA A 58 10.09 -17.15 4.98
C ALA A 58 9.60 -15.86 5.65
N CYS A 59 8.67 -16.03 6.58
CA CYS A 59 8.12 -14.94 7.37
C CYS A 59 9.18 -14.39 8.32
N ALA A 60 9.48 -13.10 8.22
CA ALA A 60 10.39 -12.42 9.12
C ALA A 60 9.83 -11.05 9.51
N ASN A 61 9.41 -10.92 10.77
CA ASN A 61 8.73 -9.74 11.28
C ASN A 61 9.64 -8.52 11.42
N THR A 62 10.96 -8.73 11.43
CA THR A 62 11.97 -7.70 11.63
C THR A 62 12.65 -7.28 10.33
N HIS A 63 12.30 -7.85 9.18
CA HIS A 63 12.95 -7.55 7.91
C HIS A 63 12.13 -6.53 7.09
N ALA A 64 12.77 -5.44 6.66
CA ALA A 64 12.10 -4.38 5.90
C ALA A 64 11.59 -4.85 4.51
N ASP A 65 12.20 -5.87 3.91
CA ASP A 65 11.74 -6.45 2.64
C ASP A 65 10.49 -7.34 2.78
N ARG A 66 10.05 -7.64 4.02
CA ARG A 66 8.80 -8.35 4.35
C ARG A 66 7.67 -7.44 4.80
N GLN A 67 7.99 -6.16 4.98
CA GLN A 67 7.09 -5.19 5.57
C GLN A 67 6.52 -4.26 4.50
N VAL A 68 5.21 -4.06 4.57
CA VAL A 68 4.47 -3.18 3.68
C VAL A 68 3.53 -2.35 4.53
N THR A 69 3.60 -1.04 4.37
CA THR A 69 2.86 -0.07 5.17
C THR A 69 1.64 0.41 4.39
N PRO A 70 0.40 0.09 4.82
CA PRO A 70 -0.78 0.72 4.25
C PRO A 70 -0.71 2.24 4.43
N GLY A 71 -1.14 2.99 3.43
CA GLY A 71 -1.09 4.44 3.44
C GLY A 71 -2.01 5.05 2.39
N LYS A 72 -1.86 6.35 2.15
CA LYS A 72 -2.62 7.08 1.15
C LYS A 72 -1.74 8.00 0.30
N ILE A 73 -2.10 8.16 -0.97
CA ILE A 73 -1.58 9.19 -1.87
C ILE A 73 -2.80 9.91 -2.45
N LEU A 74 -2.93 11.21 -2.17
CA LEU A 74 -4.08 12.02 -2.63
C LEU A 74 -5.45 11.37 -2.31
N GLY A 75 -5.56 10.68 -1.17
CA GLY A 75 -6.77 9.98 -0.74
C GLY A 75 -6.89 8.53 -1.20
N THR A 76 -6.19 8.12 -2.26
CA THR A 76 -6.15 6.74 -2.77
C THR A 76 -5.33 5.84 -1.86
N ASP A 77 -5.90 4.70 -1.47
CA ASP A 77 -5.20 3.70 -0.67
C ASP A 77 -4.00 3.14 -1.43
N VAL A 78 -2.88 2.97 -0.73
CA VAL A 78 -1.68 2.40 -1.31
C VAL A 78 -0.96 1.50 -0.31
N LEU A 79 -0.25 0.50 -0.82
CA LEU A 79 0.66 -0.34 -0.07
C LEU A 79 2.09 0.15 -0.30
N ILE A 80 2.68 0.80 0.70
CA ILE A 80 4.03 1.38 0.63
C ILE A 80 5.05 0.32 1.04
N VAL A 81 6.00 0.03 0.15
CA VAL A 81 7.06 -0.95 0.39
C VAL A 81 8.08 -0.38 1.37
N GLN A 82 8.46 -1.15 2.39
CA GLN A 82 9.35 -0.66 3.44
C GLN A 82 10.84 -0.75 3.06
N ARG A 83 11.27 -1.69 2.20
CA ARG A 83 12.68 -1.81 1.80
C ARG A 83 13.19 -0.66 0.92
N SER A 84 14.50 -0.44 0.96
CA SER A 84 15.22 0.34 -0.06
C SER A 84 15.59 -0.49 -1.30
N PHE A 85 15.88 0.22 -2.38
CA PHE A 85 16.43 -0.33 -3.62
C PHE A 85 17.82 0.25 -3.90
N VAL A 86 18.64 -0.51 -4.63
CA VAL A 86 20.02 -0.14 -4.98
C VAL A 86 20.20 -0.12 -6.50
N SER A 87 21.14 0.68 -6.97
CA SER A 87 21.30 1.03 -8.39
C SER A 87 21.59 -0.15 -9.31
N GLN A 88 22.19 -1.23 -8.80
CA GLN A 88 22.48 -2.42 -9.58
C GLN A 88 21.21 -3.14 -10.10
N PHE A 89 20.08 -3.00 -9.40
CA PHE A 89 18.86 -3.75 -9.70
C PHE A 89 17.68 -2.86 -10.09
N ARG A 90 17.48 -1.76 -9.35
CA ARG A 90 16.41 -0.78 -9.58
C ARG A 90 16.94 0.65 -9.41
N PRO A 91 17.78 1.12 -10.34
CA PRO A 91 18.33 2.49 -10.29
C PRO A 91 17.23 3.55 -10.32
N ASP A 92 16.09 3.24 -10.94
CA ASP A 92 14.90 4.08 -11.02
C ASP A 92 14.20 4.27 -9.66
N LEU A 93 14.44 3.41 -8.67
CA LEU A 93 13.85 3.47 -7.32
C LEU A 93 14.83 3.93 -6.23
N VAL A 94 16.11 4.14 -6.56
CA VAL A 94 17.10 4.58 -5.56
C VAL A 94 16.71 5.93 -4.98
N GLY A 95 16.65 6.00 -3.64
CA GLY A 95 16.28 7.22 -2.91
C GLY A 95 14.80 7.61 -3.01
N LYS A 96 13.97 6.77 -3.62
CA LYS A 96 12.53 7.01 -3.77
C LYS A 96 11.70 6.21 -2.78
N THR A 97 10.46 6.63 -2.59
CA THR A 97 9.47 5.81 -1.87
C THR A 97 8.84 4.85 -2.87
N SER A 98 8.88 3.56 -2.57
CA SER A 98 8.31 2.53 -3.42
C SER A 98 6.94 2.07 -2.91
N CYS A 99 6.05 1.75 -3.84
CA CYS A 99 4.70 1.29 -3.61
C CYS A 99 4.46 -0.01 -4.38
N VAL A 100 3.55 -0.84 -3.89
CA VAL A 100 3.03 -1.97 -4.67
C VAL A 100 2.11 -1.41 -5.75
N ALA A 101 2.44 -1.70 -7.00
CA ALA A 101 1.79 -1.14 -8.17
C ALA A 101 1.45 -2.23 -9.17
N PHE A 102 0.34 -2.05 -9.88
CA PHE A 102 -0.09 -2.84 -11.02
C PHE A 102 0.13 -2.04 -12.30
N ASN A 103 0.85 -2.64 -13.26
CA ASN A 103 1.20 -2.03 -14.54
C ASN A 103 0.30 -2.49 -15.70
N GLY A 104 -0.80 -3.18 -15.42
CA GLY A 104 -1.67 -3.80 -16.42
C GLY A 104 -1.47 -5.30 -16.61
N THR A 105 -0.32 -5.86 -16.20
CA THR A 105 -0.05 -7.30 -16.32
C THR A 105 0.44 -7.94 -15.03
N SER A 106 1.15 -7.22 -14.18
CA SER A 106 1.73 -7.76 -12.96
C SER A 106 1.78 -6.73 -11.84
N PHE A 107 1.79 -7.22 -10.62
CA PHE A 107 2.12 -6.41 -9.45
C PHE A 107 3.62 -6.43 -9.17
N LEU A 108 4.18 -5.26 -8.88
CA LEU A 108 5.60 -5.06 -8.56
C LEU A 108 5.78 -3.88 -7.60
N ALA A 109 6.99 -3.73 -7.06
CA ALA A 109 7.40 -2.48 -6.44
C ALA A 109 7.73 -1.43 -7.52
N ASP A 110 7.17 -0.24 -7.39
CA ASP A 110 7.39 0.89 -8.29
C ASP A 110 7.41 2.22 -7.52
N ASP A 111 7.80 3.29 -8.18
CA ASP A 111 7.86 4.64 -7.61
C ASP A 111 6.45 5.16 -7.31
N CYS A 112 6.20 5.49 -6.04
CA CYS A 112 4.92 6.03 -5.59
C CYS A 112 4.52 7.36 -6.27
N ALA A 113 5.46 8.05 -6.92
CA ALA A 113 5.20 9.30 -7.64
C ALA A 113 4.77 9.10 -9.11
N ARG A 114 4.81 7.87 -9.64
CA ARG A 114 4.36 7.57 -11.01
C ARG A 114 2.86 7.79 -11.16
N LYS A 115 2.47 8.29 -12.33
CA LYS A 115 1.08 8.66 -12.66
C LYS A 115 0.39 7.66 -13.60
N ASP A 116 1.16 6.76 -14.19
CA ASP A 116 0.74 5.79 -15.21
C ASP A 116 0.61 4.36 -14.67
N ILE A 117 0.52 4.22 -13.35
CA ILE A 117 0.38 2.95 -12.65
C ILE A 117 -0.87 2.96 -11.77
N LEU A 118 -1.39 1.77 -11.49
CA LEU A 118 -2.47 1.61 -10.52
C LEU A 118 -1.89 1.11 -9.21
N PHE A 119 -2.13 1.81 -8.10
CA PHE A 119 -1.64 1.36 -6.80
C PHE A 119 -2.41 0.14 -6.31
N ALA A 120 -1.74 -0.73 -5.56
CA ALA A 120 -2.40 -1.81 -4.84
C ALA A 120 -2.90 -1.36 -3.47
N ARG A 121 -4.00 -1.95 -3.02
CA ARG A 121 -4.53 -1.83 -1.65
C ARG A 121 -4.78 -3.21 -1.05
N PHE A 122 -4.83 -3.27 0.28
CA PHE A 122 -5.31 -4.44 0.99
C PHE A 122 -6.82 -4.31 1.26
N ASP A 123 -7.61 -5.17 0.64
CA ASP A 123 -9.02 -5.36 0.94
C ASP A 123 -9.14 -6.23 2.20
N VAL A 124 -9.26 -5.55 3.34
CA VAL A 124 -9.36 -6.17 4.66
C VAL A 124 -10.57 -7.11 4.76
N GLY A 125 -11.68 -6.79 4.09
CA GLY A 125 -12.91 -7.58 4.18
C GLY A 125 -12.78 -8.97 3.55
N ASN A 126 -11.99 -9.09 2.50
CA ASN A 126 -11.75 -10.35 1.79
C ASN A 126 -10.35 -10.95 2.03
N GLY A 127 -9.48 -10.22 2.73
CA GLY A 127 -8.09 -10.58 2.94
C GLY A 127 -7.26 -10.58 1.66
N ARG A 128 -7.52 -9.68 0.71
CA ARG A 128 -6.90 -9.72 -0.64
C ARG A 128 -6.05 -8.49 -0.91
N ILE A 129 -4.98 -8.65 -1.67
CA ILE A 129 -4.26 -7.51 -2.25
C ILE A 129 -4.78 -7.31 -3.68
N VAL A 130 -5.34 -6.13 -3.95
CA VAL A 130 -6.03 -5.80 -5.20
C VAL A 130 -5.55 -4.47 -5.77
N SER A 131 -5.67 -4.29 -7.07
CA SER A 131 -5.42 -3.01 -7.74
C SER A 131 -6.53 -2.02 -7.42
N ASN A 132 -6.19 -0.74 -7.24
CA ASN A 132 -7.16 0.34 -7.31
C ASN A 132 -7.58 0.55 -8.77
N GLY A 133 -8.87 0.73 -9.02
CA GLY A 133 -9.38 1.05 -10.36
C GLY A 133 -9.32 -0.08 -11.40
N HIS A 134 -8.93 -1.30 -11.02
CA HIS A 134 -8.94 -2.49 -11.88
C HIS A 134 -9.30 -3.75 -11.06
N PHE A 135 -9.84 -4.78 -11.71
CA PHE A 135 -10.22 -6.04 -11.05
C PHE A 135 -9.01 -6.91 -10.63
N ALA A 136 -7.78 -6.49 -10.93
CA ALA A 136 -6.61 -7.34 -10.75
C ALA A 136 -6.28 -7.59 -9.27
N CYS A 137 -5.76 -8.77 -8.97
CA CYS A 137 -5.31 -9.15 -7.63
C CYS A 137 -4.10 -10.10 -7.66
N LEU A 138 -3.42 -10.24 -6.52
CA LEU A 138 -2.45 -11.32 -6.34
C LEU A 138 -3.19 -12.66 -6.26
N SER A 139 -2.72 -13.67 -7.00
CA SER A 139 -3.50 -14.89 -7.30
C SER A 139 -2.81 -16.21 -6.97
N GLY A 140 -1.69 -16.16 -6.25
CA GLY A 140 -0.93 -17.34 -5.91
C GLY A 140 0.56 -17.11 -6.09
N HIS A 141 1.26 -18.20 -6.33
CA HIS A 141 2.67 -18.21 -6.69
C HIS A 141 2.95 -19.31 -7.72
N ASP A 142 4.05 -19.16 -8.45
CA ASP A 142 4.59 -20.20 -9.32
C ASP A 142 5.52 -21.17 -8.56
N SER A 143 6.13 -22.12 -9.26
CA SER A 143 7.06 -23.09 -8.66
C SER A 143 8.37 -22.48 -8.14
N LYS A 144 8.64 -21.20 -8.44
CA LYS A 144 9.78 -20.43 -7.94
C LYS A 144 9.36 -19.45 -6.84
N ALA A 145 8.16 -19.62 -6.29
CA ALA A 145 7.53 -18.75 -5.31
C ALA A 145 7.31 -17.30 -5.81
N GLN A 146 7.38 -17.05 -7.12
CA GLN A 146 7.03 -15.74 -7.66
C GLN A 146 5.52 -15.56 -7.63
N VAL A 147 5.07 -14.45 -7.05
CA VAL A 147 3.63 -14.20 -6.92
C VAL A 147 3.01 -13.98 -8.29
N LEU A 148 1.87 -14.64 -8.51
CA LEU A 148 1.08 -14.54 -9.73
C LEU A 148 0.05 -13.43 -9.61
N THR A 149 -0.38 -12.93 -10.77
CA THR A 149 -1.43 -11.92 -10.90
C THR A 149 -2.62 -12.52 -11.64
N ASP A 150 -3.82 -12.37 -11.11
CA ASP A 150 -5.06 -12.58 -11.87
C ASP A 150 -5.59 -11.21 -12.25
N VAL A 151 -5.49 -10.87 -13.53
CA VAL A 151 -5.92 -9.58 -14.07
C VAL A 151 -7.44 -9.41 -14.08
N ASN A 152 -8.20 -10.51 -14.01
CA ASN A 152 -9.67 -10.51 -14.01
C ASN A 152 -10.26 -10.59 -12.61
N GLY A 153 -9.43 -10.82 -11.58
CA GLY A 153 -9.87 -10.85 -10.19
C GLY A 153 -10.67 -12.09 -9.78
N LEU A 154 -10.62 -13.17 -10.57
CA LEU A 154 -11.45 -14.36 -10.35
C LEU A 154 -10.84 -15.31 -9.32
N ARG A 155 -9.52 -15.34 -9.21
CA ARG A 155 -8.74 -16.30 -8.42
C ARG A 155 -7.75 -15.58 -7.51
N CYS A 156 -8.25 -14.73 -6.62
CA CYS A 156 -7.39 -13.98 -5.70
C CYS A 156 -6.93 -14.83 -4.50
N SER A 157 -5.63 -14.83 -4.23
CA SER A 157 -5.08 -15.36 -2.98
C SER A 157 -5.52 -14.51 -1.79
N GLN A 158 -5.66 -15.18 -0.65
CA GLN A 158 -5.95 -14.53 0.62
C GLN A 158 -4.69 -14.42 1.47
N PHE A 159 -4.65 -13.40 2.31
CA PHE A 159 -3.54 -13.09 3.18
C PHE A 159 -4.04 -12.87 4.61
N THR A 160 -3.33 -13.47 5.54
CA THR A 160 -3.33 -13.02 6.93
C THR A 160 -2.26 -11.95 7.10
N VAL A 161 -2.44 -11.06 8.08
CA VAL A 161 -1.48 -9.98 8.33
C VAL A 161 -1.04 -9.98 9.78
N THR A 162 0.25 -9.69 9.98
CA THR A 162 0.81 -9.38 11.29
C THR A 162 1.23 -7.91 11.30
N ALA A 163 0.67 -7.12 12.20
CA ALA A 163 1.12 -5.74 12.41
C ALA A 163 2.43 -5.76 13.21
N VAL A 164 3.44 -5.04 12.72
CA VAL A 164 4.76 -4.95 13.33
C VAL A 164 5.24 -3.50 13.36
N ALA A 165 6.24 -3.23 14.19
CA ALA A 165 6.93 -1.95 14.16
C ALA A 165 7.71 -1.81 12.84
N PRO A 166 7.71 -0.64 12.17
CA PRO A 166 8.48 -0.44 10.96
C PRO A 166 9.98 -0.65 11.19
N THR A 167 10.59 -1.57 10.43
CA THR A 167 12.03 -1.74 10.35
C THR A 167 12.62 -0.72 9.39
N ARG A 168 13.81 -0.20 9.68
CA ARG A 168 14.53 0.69 8.77
C ARG A 168 14.76 0.03 7.38
N PRO A 169 14.49 0.75 6.28
CA PRO A 169 14.72 0.31 4.90
C PRO A 169 16.17 -0.04 4.54
#